data_AF-A0A1Y3CDT3-F1
#
_entry.id   AF-A0A1Y3CDT3-F1
#
_cell.length_a   1.000
_cell.length_b   1.000
_cell.length_c   1.000
_cell.angle_alpha   90.00
_cell.angle_beta   90.00
_cell.angle_gamma   90.00
#
_symmetry.space_group_name_H-M   'P 1'
#
loop_
_entity.id
_entity.type
_entity.pdbx_description
1 polymer ?
#
loop_
_entity_poly.entity_id
_entity_poly.type
_entity_poly.pdbx_seq_one_letter_code
_entity_poly.pdbx_strand_id
1 'polypeptide(L)'
;MFNAEKILWGEGLFLRPQHFQLQDTYHEQRLSQTIRATIPFSYGVEKIRFDETQLSTHVLALECIEMIWQDGEIYTAPSRDLLPEPVQLDDLHLRGEIQIYLALPILQANKKNVADEDARQPSRYHSYLNETHDLFTDASPAEITQLRRRAAFKLLDINSDPNHDLDGFLYLPIGKIKRQSSGSFELDYKFIPPIGVLNAKHAYLAILQPL
;
A
#
# COMPACT_ATOMS: atom_id res chain seq x y z
N MET A 1 -0.48 10.85 13.19
CA MET A 1 -1.50 10.63 12.14
C MET A 1 -2.30 11.91 11.98
N PHE A 2 -2.60 12.32 10.75
CA PHE A 2 -3.50 13.44 10.48
C PHE A 2 -4.92 13.09 10.95
N ASN A 3 -5.62 14.00 11.64
CA ASN A 3 -7.01 13.82 12.06
C ASN A 3 -7.86 14.93 11.42
N ALA A 4 -8.86 14.56 10.63
CA ALA A 4 -9.75 15.49 9.98
C ALA A 4 -10.95 15.77 10.87
N GLU A 5 -11.29 17.04 10.99
CA GLU A 5 -12.44 17.51 11.77
C GLU A 5 -13.62 17.83 10.85
N LYS A 6 -14.83 17.81 11.43
CA LYS A 6 -16.04 18.12 10.68
C LYS A 6 -16.03 19.57 10.18
N ILE A 7 -16.32 19.76 8.90
CA ILE A 7 -16.39 21.09 8.28
C ILE A 7 -17.72 21.77 8.60
N LEU A 8 -17.65 23.06 8.93
CA LEU A 8 -18.81 23.95 9.00
C LEU A 8 -19.17 24.44 7.58
N TRP A 9 -20.30 23.97 7.07
CA TRP A 9 -20.89 24.42 5.81
C TRP A 9 -21.85 25.58 6.09
N GLY A 10 -21.37 26.81 5.93
CA GLY A 10 -22.16 28.04 6.12
C GLY A 10 -22.48 28.73 4.79
N GLU A 11 -23.49 29.60 4.82
CA GLU A 11 -23.82 30.47 3.69
C GLU A 11 -22.64 31.40 3.35
N GLY A 12 -22.40 31.62 2.05
CA GLY A 12 -21.31 32.48 1.57
C GLY A 12 -19.91 31.87 1.65
N LEU A 13 -19.77 30.58 1.96
CA LEU A 13 -18.49 29.89 1.96
C LEU A 13 -17.94 29.73 0.53
N PHE A 14 -16.71 30.19 0.30
CA PHE A 14 -15.99 29.95 -0.95
C PHE A 14 -15.29 28.59 -0.93
N LEU A 15 -15.62 27.73 -1.88
CA LEU A 15 -15.02 26.40 -2.01
C LEU A 15 -13.52 26.47 -2.33
N ARG A 16 -12.80 25.52 -1.75
CA ARG A 16 -11.36 25.31 -1.92
C ARG A 16 -11.08 23.81 -1.85
N PRO A 17 -10.00 23.30 -2.46
CA PRO A 17 -9.69 21.86 -2.44
C PRO A 17 -9.68 21.25 -1.03
N GLN A 18 -9.21 22.03 -0.03
CA GLN A 18 -9.13 21.59 1.36
C GLN A 18 -10.49 21.20 1.95
N HIS A 19 -11.59 21.82 1.50
CA HIS A 19 -12.93 21.45 1.99
C HIS A 19 -13.28 20.02 1.59
N PHE A 20 -13.03 19.64 0.33
CA PHE A 20 -13.29 18.28 -0.13
C PHE A 20 -12.31 17.28 0.49
N GLN A 21 -11.02 17.62 0.53
CA GLN A 21 -9.98 16.75 1.12
C GLN A 21 -10.25 16.44 2.61
N LEU A 22 -10.63 17.45 3.39
CA LEU A 22 -10.97 17.26 4.81
C LEU A 22 -12.29 16.49 4.97
N GLN A 23 -13.29 16.77 4.14
CA GLN A 23 -14.57 16.06 4.19
C GLN A 23 -14.37 14.57 3.90
N ASP A 24 -13.63 14.23 2.85
CA ASP A 24 -13.31 12.85 2.47
C ASP A 24 -12.56 12.16 3.61
N THR A 25 -11.48 12.78 4.10
CA THR A 25 -10.68 12.22 5.20
C THR A 25 -11.52 12.03 6.47
N TYR A 26 -12.41 12.97 6.81
CA TYR A 26 -13.29 12.86 7.98
C TYR A 26 -14.21 11.63 7.87
N HIS A 27 -14.78 11.38 6.69
CA HIS A 27 -15.64 10.21 6.45
C HIS A 27 -14.85 8.90 6.46
N GLU A 28 -13.69 8.85 5.81
CA GLU A 28 -12.78 7.69 5.82
C GLU A 28 -12.35 7.33 7.25
N GLN A 29 -11.96 8.34 8.04
CA GLN A 29 -11.56 8.15 9.44
C GLN A 29 -12.71 7.65 10.30
N ARG A 30 -13.91 8.22 10.16
CA ARG A 30 -15.08 7.78 10.92
C ARG A 30 -15.46 6.34 10.59
N LEU A 31 -15.41 5.94 9.32
CA LEU A 31 -15.62 4.55 8.90
C LEU A 31 -14.58 3.63 9.53
N SER A 32 -13.30 3.98 9.37
CA SER A 32 -12.16 3.22 9.91
C SER A 32 -12.22 3.07 11.43
N GLN A 33 -12.58 4.14 12.17
CA GLN A 33 -12.80 4.10 13.62
C GLN A 33 -13.97 3.18 14.00
N THR A 34 -15.08 3.22 13.27
CA THR A 34 -16.25 2.37 13.54
C THR A 34 -15.93 0.88 13.33
N ILE A 35 -15.17 0.55 12.28
CA ILE A 35 -14.71 -0.82 12.03
C ILE A 35 -13.78 -1.28 13.16
N ARG A 36 -12.76 -0.48 13.52
CA ARG A 36 -11.82 -0.84 14.59
C ARG A 36 -12.47 -0.98 15.96
N ALA A 37 -13.60 -0.31 16.21
CA ALA A 37 -14.38 -0.46 17.44
C ALA A 37 -15.08 -1.83 17.55
N THR A 38 -15.25 -2.55 16.44
CA THR A 38 -15.97 -3.84 16.39
C THR A 38 -15.08 -5.02 15.98
N ILE A 39 -14.01 -4.76 15.23
CA ILE A 39 -13.09 -5.77 14.72
C ILE A 39 -11.67 -5.40 15.17
N PRO A 40 -11.09 -6.11 16.16
CA PRO A 40 -9.69 -5.95 16.53
C PRO A 40 -8.78 -6.25 15.33
N PHE A 41 -7.70 -5.47 15.17
CA PHE A 41 -6.70 -5.66 14.11
C PHE A 41 -7.32 -5.80 12.70
N SER A 42 -8.23 -4.90 12.34
CA SER A 42 -8.94 -4.90 11.05
C SER A 42 -8.08 -4.51 9.83
N TYR A 43 -6.78 -4.78 9.86
CA TYR A 43 -5.80 -4.49 8.82
C TYR A 43 -5.01 -5.76 8.50
N GLY A 44 -4.31 -5.78 7.37
CA GLY A 44 -3.48 -6.91 6.96
C GLY A 44 -3.59 -7.21 5.48
N VAL A 45 -2.85 -8.22 5.06
CA VAL A 45 -2.84 -8.76 3.70
C VAL A 45 -4.05 -9.67 3.54
N GLU A 46 -4.81 -9.45 2.46
CA GLU A 46 -5.90 -10.34 2.04
C GLU A 46 -5.42 -11.27 0.92
N LYS A 47 -4.58 -10.75 0.02
CA LYS A 47 -3.99 -11.49 -1.08
C LYS A 47 -2.64 -10.89 -1.45
N ILE A 48 -1.66 -11.74 -1.74
CA ILE A 48 -0.37 -11.32 -2.25
C ILE A 48 0.20 -12.41 -3.14
N ARG A 49 0.85 -12.02 -4.23
CA ARG A 49 1.61 -12.93 -5.09
C ARG A 49 2.88 -12.26 -5.56
N PHE A 50 4.02 -12.86 -5.24
CA PHE A 50 5.33 -12.44 -5.74
C PHE A 50 5.51 -12.95 -7.17
N ASP A 51 6.28 -12.22 -7.97
CA ASP A 51 6.67 -12.66 -9.30
C ASP A 51 7.91 -13.57 -9.19
N GLU A 52 7.67 -14.88 -9.18
CA GLU A 52 8.75 -15.88 -9.07
C GLU A 52 9.66 -15.91 -10.29
N THR A 53 9.15 -15.53 -11.46
CA THR A 53 9.94 -15.47 -12.70
C THR A 53 10.99 -14.37 -12.56
N GLN A 54 10.60 -13.18 -12.11
CA GLN A 54 11.53 -12.08 -11.82
C GLN A 54 12.47 -12.42 -10.66
N LEU A 55 11.98 -13.12 -9.62
CA LEU A 55 12.82 -13.55 -8.51
C LEU A 55 13.94 -14.49 -8.95
N SER A 56 13.68 -15.37 -9.92
CA SER A 56 14.70 -16.25 -10.51
C SER A 56 15.85 -15.48 -11.19
N THR A 57 15.58 -14.23 -11.59
CA THR A 57 16.57 -13.27 -12.11
C THR A 57 17.04 -12.25 -11.06
N HIS A 58 16.85 -12.56 -9.79
CA HIS A 58 17.24 -11.75 -8.62
C HIS A 58 16.52 -10.40 -8.51
N VAL A 59 15.31 -10.29 -9.09
CA VAL A 59 14.44 -9.11 -8.99
C VAL A 59 13.26 -9.43 -8.08
N LEU A 60 13.09 -8.68 -6.98
CA LEU A 60 11.90 -8.77 -6.14
C LEU A 60 10.78 -7.92 -6.73
N ALA A 61 9.68 -8.56 -7.12
CA ALA A 61 8.48 -7.90 -7.64
C ALA A 61 7.20 -8.60 -7.14
N LEU A 62 6.06 -7.90 -7.25
CA LEU A 62 4.73 -8.46 -7.02
C LEU A 62 3.97 -8.55 -8.34
N GLU A 63 3.19 -9.61 -8.51
CA GLU A 63 2.18 -9.69 -9.57
C GLU A 63 0.87 -9.03 -9.13
N CYS A 64 0.50 -9.20 -7.85
CA CYS A 64 -0.69 -8.57 -7.28
C CYS A 64 -0.63 -8.48 -5.76
N ILE A 65 -1.38 -7.54 -5.19
CA ILE A 65 -1.59 -7.39 -3.76
C ILE A 65 -2.92 -6.72 -3.45
N GLU A 66 -3.61 -7.25 -2.44
CA GLU A 66 -4.83 -6.71 -1.87
C GLU A 66 -4.66 -6.69 -0.35
N MET A 67 -4.74 -5.52 0.26
CA MET A 67 -4.50 -5.35 1.70
C MET A 67 -5.17 -4.09 2.25
N ILE A 68 -5.31 -4.06 3.57
CA ILE A 68 -5.76 -2.90 4.34
C ILE A 68 -4.61 -2.46 5.27
N TRP A 69 -4.29 -1.18 5.26
CA TRP A 69 -3.27 -0.57 6.13
C TRP A 69 -3.80 -0.25 7.52
N GLN A 70 -2.91 0.02 8.47
CA GLN A 70 -3.27 0.28 9.87
C GLN A 70 -4.16 1.52 10.06
N ASP A 71 -4.09 2.50 9.15
CA ASP A 71 -4.98 3.68 9.15
C ASP A 71 -6.36 3.38 8.52
N GLY A 72 -6.55 2.22 7.90
CA GLY A 72 -7.75 1.81 7.18
C GLY A 72 -7.70 2.06 5.68
N GLU A 73 -6.57 2.56 5.15
CA GLU A 73 -6.39 2.71 3.72
C GLU A 73 -6.43 1.35 3.02
N ILE A 74 -7.14 1.27 1.89
CA ILE A 74 -7.23 0.06 1.08
C ILE A 74 -6.21 0.17 -0.05
N TYR A 75 -5.44 -0.90 -0.26
CA TYR A 75 -4.43 -0.97 -1.32
C TYR A 75 -4.66 -2.21 -2.18
N THR A 76 -4.93 -2.00 -3.47
CA THR A 76 -5.31 -3.07 -4.41
C THR A 76 -4.60 -2.88 -5.74
N ALA A 77 -3.39 -3.44 -5.87
CA ALA A 77 -2.54 -3.32 -7.05
C ALA A 77 -2.44 -4.66 -7.82
N PRO A 78 -2.43 -4.66 -9.16
CA PRO A 78 -2.43 -3.49 -10.06
C PRO A 78 -3.84 -2.95 -10.40
N SER A 79 -4.91 -3.49 -9.80
CA SER A 79 -6.29 -3.22 -10.25
C SER A 79 -6.74 -1.76 -10.09
N ARG A 80 -6.32 -1.09 -9.01
CA ARG A 80 -6.66 0.29 -8.67
C ARG A 80 -5.42 1.12 -8.36
N ASP A 81 -4.41 0.47 -7.80
CA ASP A 81 -3.17 1.09 -7.35
C ASP A 81 -1.95 0.60 -8.13
N LEU A 82 -0.82 1.28 -7.97
CA LEU A 82 0.43 0.90 -8.61
C LEU A 82 1.14 -0.18 -7.78
N LEU A 83 1.73 -1.17 -8.42
CA LEU A 83 2.61 -2.13 -7.75
C LEU A 83 3.87 -1.42 -7.22
N PRO A 84 4.49 -1.92 -6.13
CA PRO A 84 5.78 -1.41 -5.69
C PRO A 84 6.80 -1.53 -6.82
N GLU A 85 7.72 -0.56 -6.92
CA GLU A 85 8.84 -0.69 -7.86
C GLU A 85 9.63 -1.98 -7.58
N PRO A 86 9.97 -2.77 -8.61
CA PRO A 86 10.84 -3.92 -8.46
C PRO A 86 12.19 -3.54 -7.86
N VAL A 87 12.77 -4.45 -7.06
CA VAL A 87 14.06 -4.23 -6.41
C VAL A 87 15.08 -5.26 -6.88
N GLN A 88 16.20 -4.80 -7.43
CA GLN A 88 17.34 -5.67 -7.76
C GLN A 88 18.03 -6.12 -6.46
N LEU A 89 17.97 -7.41 -6.17
CA LEU A 89 18.47 -7.98 -4.92
C LEU A 89 20.01 -8.08 -4.89
N ASP A 90 20.66 -8.21 -6.04
CA ASP A 90 22.12 -8.29 -6.13
C ASP A 90 22.83 -6.98 -5.73
N ASP A 91 22.15 -5.84 -5.94
CA ASP A 91 22.66 -4.52 -5.57
C ASP A 91 22.63 -4.31 -4.05
N LEU A 92 21.82 -5.10 -3.35
CA LEU A 92 21.69 -5.09 -1.92
C LEU A 92 22.67 -6.12 -1.35
N HIS A 93 23.62 -5.68 -0.53
CA HIS A 93 24.59 -6.57 0.13
C HIS A 93 23.96 -7.43 1.25
N LEU A 94 22.86 -8.11 0.92
CA LEU A 94 22.03 -8.90 1.83
C LEU A 94 22.80 -10.09 2.37
N ARG A 95 22.72 -10.31 3.68
CA ARG A 95 23.34 -11.44 4.38
C ARG A 95 22.30 -12.18 5.21
N GLY A 96 22.20 -13.49 5.03
CA GLY A 96 21.29 -14.31 5.80
C GLY A 96 19.83 -14.15 5.37
N GLU A 97 18.95 -14.11 6.37
CA GLU A 97 17.49 -14.03 6.17
C GLU A 97 17.03 -12.57 6.25
N ILE A 98 16.32 -12.15 5.21
CA ILE A 98 15.87 -10.78 5.03
C ILE A 98 14.34 -10.76 5.14
N GLN A 99 13.84 -9.87 5.99
CA GLN A 99 12.43 -9.60 6.09
C GLN A 99 12.03 -8.60 5.01
N ILE A 100 11.03 -8.95 4.22
CA ILE A 100 10.42 -8.06 3.24
C ILE A 100 9.25 -7.35 3.91
N TYR A 101 9.32 -6.03 3.92
CA TYR A 101 8.23 -5.16 4.29
C TYR A 101 7.68 -4.46 3.06
N LEU A 102 6.38 -4.22 3.10
CA LEU A 102 5.76 -3.22 2.27
C LEU A 102 5.52 -1.98 3.12
N ALA A 103 5.88 -0.81 2.60
CA ALA A 103 5.79 0.45 3.30
C ALA A 103 5.03 1.50 2.49
N LEU A 104 4.00 2.10 3.08
CA LEU A 104 3.22 3.21 2.52
C LEU A 104 3.54 4.50 3.29
N PRO A 105 3.95 5.60 2.63
CA PRO A 105 4.16 6.87 3.32
C PRO A 105 2.92 7.32 4.11
N ILE A 106 3.14 7.79 5.34
CA ILE A 106 2.06 8.34 6.15
C ILE A 106 1.66 9.70 5.57
N LEU A 107 0.36 10.01 5.55
CA LEU A 107 -0.12 11.33 5.15
C LEU A 107 0.40 12.42 6.10
N GLN A 108 1.04 13.44 5.55
CA GLN A 108 1.67 14.53 6.31
C GLN A 108 1.07 15.89 5.90
N ALA A 109 0.44 16.60 6.84
CA ALA A 109 -0.25 17.86 6.57
C ALA A 109 0.64 18.95 5.94
N ASN A 110 1.93 18.97 6.32
CA ASN A 110 2.88 20.01 5.92
C ASN A 110 3.89 19.53 4.86
N LYS A 111 3.64 18.39 4.20
CA LYS A 111 4.50 17.88 3.11
C LYS A 111 3.68 17.54 1.87
N LYS A 112 4.37 17.36 0.75
CA LYS A 112 3.75 16.92 -0.52
C LYS A 112 3.39 15.43 -0.38
N ASN A 113 2.10 15.12 -0.45
CA ASN A 113 1.58 13.75 -0.34
C ASN A 113 1.27 13.10 -1.71
N VAL A 114 1.48 13.85 -2.79
CA VAL A 114 1.23 13.44 -4.17
C VAL A 114 2.50 13.63 -4.97
N ALA A 115 2.88 12.63 -5.75
CA ALA A 115 3.88 12.74 -6.79
C ALA A 115 3.24 12.57 -8.17
N ASP A 116 3.97 12.94 -9.21
CA ASP A 116 3.53 12.67 -10.58
C ASP A 116 3.63 11.16 -10.86
N GLU A 117 2.92 10.67 -11.88
CA GLU A 117 2.85 9.24 -12.20
C GLU A 117 4.24 8.59 -12.35
N ASP A 118 5.14 9.25 -13.08
CA ASP A 118 6.51 8.76 -13.35
C ASP A 118 7.52 9.08 -12.25
N ALA A 119 7.10 9.76 -11.19
CA ALA A 119 8.01 10.16 -10.13
C ALA A 119 8.48 8.94 -9.33
N ARG A 120 9.80 8.77 -9.22
CA ARG A 120 10.41 7.70 -8.41
C ARG A 120 10.49 8.01 -6.92
N GLN A 121 10.18 9.25 -6.52
CA GLN A 121 10.23 9.63 -5.11
C GLN A 121 9.08 8.96 -4.36
N PRO A 122 9.33 8.39 -3.16
CA PRO A 122 8.27 7.81 -2.35
C PRO A 122 7.20 8.85 -2.03
N SER A 123 5.97 8.58 -2.44
CA SER A 123 4.80 9.38 -2.10
C SER A 123 3.63 8.45 -1.82
N ARG A 124 2.69 8.89 -0.97
CA ARG A 124 1.51 8.08 -0.67
C ARG A 124 0.65 7.93 -1.92
N TYR A 125 0.52 9.00 -2.69
CA TYR A 125 -0.29 9.06 -3.90
C TYR A 125 0.54 9.43 -5.12
N HIS A 126 0.15 8.88 -6.27
CA HIS A 126 0.60 9.29 -7.60
C HIS A 126 -0.61 9.77 -8.39
N SER A 127 -0.50 10.95 -8.99
CA SER A 127 -1.57 11.51 -9.82
C SER A 127 -1.45 11.04 -11.26
N TYR A 128 -2.59 10.68 -11.86
CA TYR A 128 -2.70 10.30 -13.26
C TYR A 128 -3.98 10.89 -13.87
N LEU A 129 -4.02 11.06 -15.19
CA LEU A 129 -5.19 11.58 -15.89
C LEU A 129 -6.09 10.42 -16.33
N ASN A 130 -7.39 10.50 -16.03
CA ASN A 130 -8.36 9.47 -16.38
C ASN A 130 -9.55 10.05 -17.13
N GLU A 131 -9.82 9.55 -18.34
CA GLU A 131 -11.05 9.84 -19.05
C GLU A 131 -12.24 9.23 -18.32
N THR A 132 -13.15 10.08 -17.87
CA THR A 132 -14.27 9.73 -17.00
C THR A 132 -15.57 10.06 -17.70
N HIS A 133 -16.43 9.04 -17.85
CA HIS A 133 -17.73 9.19 -18.49
C HIS A 133 -18.75 9.75 -17.51
N ASP A 134 -19.67 10.57 -17.99
CA ASP A 134 -20.85 10.93 -17.22
C ASP A 134 -21.79 9.73 -17.11
N LEU A 135 -22.29 9.49 -15.90
CA LEU A 135 -23.14 8.36 -15.57
C LEU A 135 -24.62 8.73 -15.49
N PHE A 136 -24.95 10.02 -15.40
CA PHE A 136 -26.31 10.47 -15.10
C PHE A 136 -26.93 11.33 -16.21
N THR A 137 -26.10 11.97 -17.04
CA THR A 137 -26.55 12.77 -18.18
C THR A 137 -25.77 12.39 -19.45
N ASP A 138 -26.14 12.99 -20.58
CA ASP A 138 -25.49 12.75 -21.88
C ASP A 138 -24.27 13.67 -22.10
N ALA A 139 -23.58 14.08 -21.03
CA ALA A 139 -22.40 14.92 -21.14
C ALA A 139 -21.24 14.13 -21.76
N SER A 140 -20.40 14.82 -22.53
CA SER A 140 -19.18 14.23 -23.09
C SER A 140 -18.23 13.80 -21.97
N PRO A 141 -17.44 12.72 -22.16
CA PRO A 141 -16.40 12.32 -21.23
C PRO A 141 -15.44 13.48 -20.91
N ALA A 142 -14.97 13.52 -19.67
CA ALA A 142 -14.05 14.53 -19.18
C ALA A 142 -12.78 13.89 -18.63
N GLU A 143 -11.65 14.56 -18.82
CA GLU A 143 -10.39 14.15 -18.21
C GLU A 143 -10.33 14.62 -16.75
N ILE A 144 -10.24 13.66 -15.82
CA ILE A 144 -10.18 13.93 -14.38
C ILE A 144 -8.86 13.42 -13.84
N THR A 145 -8.10 14.29 -13.17
CA THR A 145 -6.91 13.86 -12.43
C THR A 145 -7.33 13.05 -11.20
N GLN A 146 -6.90 11.80 -11.16
CA GLN A 146 -7.17 10.86 -10.07
C GLN A 146 -5.89 10.48 -9.35
N LEU A 147 -6.03 9.88 -8.16
CA LEU A 147 -4.91 9.44 -7.33
C LEU A 147 -4.90 7.93 -7.20
N ARG A 148 -3.72 7.33 -7.32
CA ARG A 148 -3.45 5.93 -6.98
C ARG A 148 -2.41 5.85 -5.88
N ARG A 149 -2.50 4.85 -5.02
CA ARG A 149 -1.46 4.61 -4.02
C ARG A 149 -0.30 3.87 -4.66
N ARG A 150 0.88 4.02 -4.05
CA ARG A 150 2.03 3.17 -4.33
C ARG A 150 2.80 2.90 -3.05
N ALA A 151 2.85 1.65 -2.66
CA ALA A 151 3.72 1.24 -1.57
C ALA A 151 5.13 0.93 -2.10
N ALA A 152 6.13 0.92 -1.23
CA ALA A 152 7.51 0.61 -1.57
C ALA A 152 7.97 -0.66 -0.84
N PHE A 153 8.81 -1.46 -1.48
CA PHE A 153 9.53 -2.51 -0.77
C PHE A 153 10.57 -1.91 0.18
N LYS A 154 10.67 -2.50 1.36
CA LYS A 154 11.71 -2.22 2.34
C LYS A 154 12.25 -3.55 2.82
N LEU A 155 13.54 -3.77 2.56
CA LEU A 155 14.24 -5.01 2.89
C LEU A 155 15.12 -4.74 4.08
N LEU A 156 14.87 -5.45 5.17
CA LEU A 156 15.61 -5.27 6.42
C LEU A 156 16.08 -6.64 6.93
N ASP A 157 17.26 -6.67 7.55
CA ASP A 157 17.75 -7.88 8.22
C ASP A 157 16.76 -8.27 9.34
N ILE A 158 16.57 -9.57 9.58
CA ILE A 158 15.60 -10.05 10.58
C ILE A 158 15.87 -9.55 12.02
N ASN A 159 17.11 -9.16 12.31
CA ASN A 159 17.55 -8.66 13.61
C ASN A 159 17.50 -7.13 13.73
N SER A 160 17.15 -6.41 12.66
CA SER A 160 17.00 -4.96 12.69
C SER A 160 15.68 -4.55 13.35
N ASP A 161 15.65 -3.36 13.95
CA ASP A 161 14.41 -2.78 14.47
C ASP A 161 13.72 -1.97 13.35
N PRO A 162 12.60 -2.45 12.79
CA PRO A 162 11.92 -1.75 11.70
C PRO A 162 11.39 -0.38 12.11
N ASN A 163 11.15 -0.11 13.40
CA ASN A 163 10.62 1.19 13.83
C ASN A 163 11.62 2.32 13.58
N HIS A 164 12.92 2.03 13.65
CA HIS A 164 13.96 3.03 13.41
C HIS A 164 14.10 3.33 11.91
N ASP A 165 14.11 2.29 11.07
CA ASP A 165 14.40 2.44 9.63
C ASP A 165 13.18 2.85 8.80
N LEU A 166 11.97 2.60 9.32
CA LEU A 166 10.70 2.84 8.63
C LEU A 166 9.89 3.99 9.24
N ASP A 167 10.54 4.89 9.98
CA ASP A 167 9.89 6.09 10.48
C ASP A 167 9.28 6.91 9.32
N GLY A 168 8.07 7.42 9.53
CA GLY A 168 7.29 8.11 8.51
C GLY A 168 6.52 7.20 7.54
N PHE A 169 6.56 5.88 7.71
CA PHE A 169 5.78 4.91 6.93
C PHE A 169 4.80 4.12 7.79
N LEU A 170 3.66 3.76 7.22
CA LEU A 170 2.93 2.56 7.63
C LEU A 170 3.61 1.38 6.95
N TYR A 171 3.85 0.30 7.68
CA TYR A 171 4.50 -0.88 7.10
C TYR A 171 3.92 -2.16 7.63
N LEU A 172 3.94 -3.20 6.79
CA LEU A 172 3.56 -4.56 7.17
C LEU A 172 4.60 -5.54 6.59
N PRO A 173 5.03 -6.54 7.37
CA PRO A 173 5.88 -7.59 6.85
C PRO A 173 5.04 -8.48 5.91
N ILE A 174 5.52 -8.69 4.69
CA ILE A 174 4.80 -9.39 3.63
C ILE A 174 5.46 -10.68 3.16
N GLY A 175 6.72 -10.88 3.51
CA GLY A 175 7.48 -12.07 3.12
C GLY A 175 8.84 -12.12 3.78
N LYS A 176 9.53 -13.24 3.62
CA LYS A 176 10.95 -13.38 3.93
C LYS A 176 11.65 -13.98 2.73
N ILE A 177 12.87 -13.54 2.48
CA ILE A 177 13.75 -14.15 1.48
C ILE A 177 15.05 -14.58 2.12
N LYS A 178 15.62 -15.64 1.56
CA LYS A 178 16.94 -16.14 1.94
C LYS A 178 17.80 -16.28 0.71
N ARG A 179 19.06 -15.87 0.85
CA ARG A 179 20.07 -16.15 -0.16
C ARG A 179 20.68 -17.53 0.08
N GLN A 180 20.55 -18.41 -0.90
CA GLN A 180 21.15 -19.75 -0.87
C GLN A 180 22.66 -19.67 -1.14
N SER A 181 23.38 -20.76 -0.83
CA SER A 181 24.82 -20.87 -1.12
C SER A 181 25.15 -20.83 -2.62
N SER A 182 24.19 -21.20 -3.48
CA SER A 182 24.24 -21.04 -4.95
C SER A 182 24.21 -19.58 -5.41
N GLY A 183 23.85 -18.64 -4.52
CA GLY A 183 23.65 -17.23 -4.84
C GLY A 183 22.20 -16.86 -5.19
N SER A 184 21.33 -17.84 -5.42
CA SER A 184 19.91 -17.63 -5.73
C SER A 184 19.12 -17.16 -4.50
N PHE A 185 18.06 -16.39 -4.75
CA PHE A 185 17.11 -15.95 -3.73
C PHE A 185 15.87 -16.83 -3.73
N GLU A 186 15.41 -17.23 -2.55
CA GLU A 186 14.23 -18.08 -2.36
C GLU A 186 13.29 -17.44 -1.33
N LEU A 187 11.99 -17.46 -1.61
CA LEU A 187 10.94 -17.03 -0.68
C LEU A 187 10.70 -18.09 0.39
N ASP A 188 10.55 -17.66 1.64
CA ASP A 188 10.09 -18.54 2.72
C ASP A 188 8.56 -18.65 2.70
N TYR A 189 8.04 -19.70 2.06
CA TYR A 189 6.60 -19.98 1.99
C TYR A 189 5.96 -20.33 3.34
N LYS A 190 6.76 -20.53 4.40
CA LYS A 190 6.23 -20.71 5.77
C LYS A 190 5.95 -19.38 6.45
N PHE A 191 6.38 -18.26 5.86
CA PHE A 191 6.08 -16.94 6.38
C PHE A 191 4.59 -16.65 6.25
N ILE A 192 3.97 -16.23 7.36
CA ILE A 192 2.57 -15.82 7.40
C ILE A 192 2.54 -14.31 7.65
N PRO A 193 2.10 -13.48 6.69
CA PRO A 193 1.92 -12.05 6.90
C PRO A 193 0.77 -11.78 7.89
N PRO A 194 0.66 -10.57 8.47
CA PRO A 194 -0.54 -10.16 9.18
C PRO A 194 -1.76 -10.26 8.25
N ILE A 195 -2.70 -11.15 8.58
CA ILE A 195 -3.88 -11.43 7.75
C ILE A 195 -5.05 -10.55 8.19
N GLY A 196 -5.73 -9.90 7.23
CA GLY A 196 -6.95 -9.15 7.49
C GLY A 196 -8.12 -10.06 7.90
N VAL A 197 -8.86 -9.69 8.95
CA VAL A 197 -9.95 -10.50 9.54
C VAL A 197 -11.07 -10.82 8.55
N LEU A 198 -11.34 -9.95 7.56
CA LEU A 198 -12.45 -10.09 6.63
C LEU A 198 -12.34 -11.27 5.67
N ASN A 199 -11.15 -11.88 5.53
CA ASN A 199 -10.93 -12.96 4.56
C ASN A 199 -10.03 -14.10 5.08
N ALA A 200 -9.91 -14.25 6.40
CA ALA A 200 -9.02 -15.25 7.02
C ALA A 200 -9.18 -16.65 6.40
N LYS A 201 -10.40 -17.07 6.02
CA LYS A 201 -10.66 -18.38 5.40
C LYS A 201 -10.07 -18.55 3.98
N HIS A 202 -9.96 -17.48 3.18
CA HIS A 202 -9.41 -17.54 1.81
C HIS A 202 -7.92 -17.18 1.76
N ALA A 203 -7.45 -16.30 2.64
CA ALA A 203 -6.04 -15.93 2.73
C ALA A 203 -5.13 -17.14 3.04
N TYR A 204 -5.57 -18.03 3.93
CA TYR A 204 -4.85 -19.28 4.22
C TYR A 204 -4.70 -20.21 3.00
N LEU A 205 -5.66 -20.20 2.07
CA LEU A 205 -5.61 -21.05 0.87
C LEU A 205 -4.74 -20.44 -0.24
N ALA A 206 -4.72 -19.10 -0.36
CA ALA A 206 -3.90 -18.41 -1.35
C ALA A 206 -2.39 -18.45 -1.00
N ILE A 207 -2.04 -18.43 0.29
CA ILE A 207 -0.63 -18.48 0.75
C ILE A 207 -0.06 -19.92 0.64
N LEU A 208 -0.90 -20.95 0.67
CA LEU A 208 -0.48 -22.35 0.71
C LEU A 208 -0.55 -23.10 -0.63
N GLN A 209 -0.90 -22.44 -1.74
CA GLN A 209 -0.89 -23.07 -3.06
C GLN A 209 0.38 -22.68 -3.84
N PRO A 210 1.44 -23.52 -3.80
CA PRO A 210 2.34 -23.59 -4.94
C PRO A 210 1.54 -24.19 -6.11
N LEU A 211 1.52 -23.51 -7.25
CA LEU A 211 1.05 -24.12 -8.50
C LEU A 211 2.12 -25.09 -9.03
#